data_AF-A0A8T5PJ07-F1
#
_entry.id   AF-A0A8T5PJ07-F1
#
_cell.length_a   1.000
_cell.length_b   1.000
_cell.length_c   1.000
_cell.angle_alpha   90.00
_cell.angle_beta   90.00
_cell.angle_gamma   90.00
#
_symmetry.space_group_name_H-M   'P 1'
#
loop_
_entity.id
_entity.type
_entity.pdbx_description
1 polymer ?
#
loop_
_entity_poly.entity_id
_entity_poly.type
_entity_poly.pdbx_seq_one_letter_code
_entity_poly.pdbx_strand_id
1 'polypeptide(L)'
;MLLNELDKTVLLAMLVFTKGSLDSAVSEEQLIKRFAMRKKIQVKSSLEDLIKNGYIVYLPNENKYKFSKAGLETASQVLHQGAKLWYMR
;
A
#
# COMPACT_ATOMS: atom_id res chain seq x y z
N MET A 1 4.03 7.77 -12.33
CA MET A 1 2.79 7.00 -12.59
C MET A 1 1.64 7.64 -11.83
N LEU A 2 0.46 7.78 -12.45
CA LEU A 2 -0.76 8.15 -11.74
C LEU A 2 -1.26 6.90 -10.99
N LEU A 3 -1.29 6.94 -9.66
CA LEU A 3 -1.79 5.84 -8.85
C LEU A 3 -3.29 5.66 -9.09
N ASN A 4 -3.70 4.44 -9.46
CA ASN A 4 -5.11 4.12 -9.56
C ASN A 4 -5.71 3.91 -8.15
N GLU A 5 -7.04 3.80 -8.05
CA GLU A 5 -7.72 3.64 -6.75
C GLU A 5 -7.33 2.34 -6.02
N LEU A 6 -7.03 1.26 -6.75
CA LEU A 6 -6.55 0.02 -6.14
C LEU A 6 -5.15 0.21 -5.54
N ASP A 7 -4.22 0.84 -6.26
CA ASP A 7 -2.86 1.10 -5.78
C ASP A 7 -2.89 1.96 -4.52
N LYS A 8 -3.70 3.03 -4.53
CA LYS A 8 -3.95 3.87 -3.35
C LYS A 8 -4.48 3.05 -2.17
N THR A 9 -5.43 2.15 -2.43
CA THR A 9 -5.98 1.28 -1.39
C THR A 9 -4.93 0.31 -0.84
N VAL A 10 -4.06 -0.24 -1.69
CA VAL A 10 -2.94 -1.10 -1.27
C VAL A 10 -1.94 -0.33 -0.40
N LEU A 11 -1.56 0.89 -0.80
CA LEU A 11 -0.71 1.76 -0.01
C LEU A 11 -1.34 2.11 1.35
N LEU A 12 -2.64 2.42 1.39
CA LEU A 12 -3.35 2.67 2.65
C LEU A 12 -3.41 1.41 3.53
N ALA A 13 -3.64 0.22 2.96
CA ALA A 13 -3.62 -1.02 3.71
C ALA A 13 -2.23 -1.29 4.32
N MET A 14 -1.16 -1.07 3.55
CA MET A 14 0.22 -1.14 4.06
C MET A 14 0.47 -0.12 5.18
N LEU A 15 -0.05 1.10 5.06
CA LEU A 15 0.07 2.14 6.07
C LEU A 15 -0.52 1.71 7.42
N VAL A 16 -1.67 1.02 7.38
CA VAL A 16 -2.31 0.47 8.59
C VAL A 16 -1.45 -0.62 9.24
N PHE A 17 -0.92 -1.56 8.46
CA PHE A 17 -0.12 -2.68 9.01
C PHE A 17 1.25 -2.23 9.53
N THR A 18 1.89 -1.31 8.83
CA THR A 18 3.22 -0.79 9.20
C THR A 18 3.16 0.36 10.20
N LYS A 19 1.95 0.85 10.53
CA LYS A 19 1.71 2.03 11.38
C LYS A 19 2.50 3.27 10.90
N GLY A 20 2.70 3.40 9.59
CA GLY A 20 3.48 4.48 9.00
C GLY A 20 4.98 4.42 9.26
N SER A 21 5.52 3.25 9.64
CA SER A 21 6.95 3.07 9.87
C SER A 21 7.68 2.65 8.60
N LEU A 22 8.83 3.28 8.36
CA LEU A 22 9.82 2.84 7.37
C LEU A 22 10.66 1.65 7.85
N ASP A 23 10.41 1.06 9.02
CA ASP A 23 11.14 -0.12 9.51
C ASP A 23 10.27 -1.37 9.57
N SER A 24 8.96 -1.18 9.55
CA SER A 24 7.99 -2.26 9.57
C SER A 24 7.74 -2.83 8.18
N ALA A 25 7.49 -4.13 8.12
CA ALA A 25 7.16 -4.83 6.89
C ALA A 25 5.88 -5.66 7.08
N VAL A 26 5.17 -5.94 6.00
CA VAL A 26 3.89 -6.66 5.99
C VAL A 26 3.93 -7.80 4.98
N SER A 27 3.36 -8.96 5.33
CA SER A 27 3.32 -10.09 4.39
C SER A 27 2.25 -9.90 3.31
N GLU A 28 2.46 -10.54 2.16
CA GLU A 28 1.45 -10.57 1.10
C GLU A 28 0.11 -11.07 1.61
N GLU A 29 0.13 -12.14 2.41
CA GLU A 29 -1.06 -12.77 2.93
C GLU A 29 -1.87 -11.82 3.83
N GLN A 30 -1.19 -11.05 4.69
CA GLN A 30 -1.82 -10.05 5.54
C GLN A 30 -2.49 -8.94 4.72
N LEU A 31 -1.84 -8.49 3.65
CA LEU A 31 -2.40 -7.49 2.74
C LEU A 31 -3.62 -8.06 2.01
N ILE A 32 -3.47 -9.19 1.33
CA ILE A 32 -4.52 -9.80 0.50
C ILE A 32 -5.78 -10.11 1.31
N LYS A 33 -5.66 -10.50 2.60
CA LYS A 33 -6.80 -10.76 3.48
C LYS A 33 -7.71 -9.54 3.70
N ARG A 34 -7.21 -8.31 3.49
CA ARG A 34 -8.02 -7.08 3.58
C ARG A 34 -8.88 -6.80 2.35
N PHE A 35 -8.67 -7.52 1.25
CA PHE A 35 -9.37 -7.29 -0.01
C PHE A 35 -10.38 -8.40 -0.30
N ALA A 36 -11.53 -8.02 -0.87
CA ALA A 36 -12.54 -8.97 -1.33
C ALA A 36 -11.94 -9.94 -2.38
N MET A 37 -12.44 -11.18 -2.40
CA MET A 37 -11.84 -12.29 -3.17
C MET A 37 -11.60 -11.95 -4.65
N ARG A 38 -12.53 -11.22 -5.30
CA ARG A 38 -12.43 -10.80 -6.71
C ARG A 38 -11.28 -9.83 -6.99
N LYS A 39 -10.80 -9.09 -5.99
CA LYS A 39 -9.70 -8.13 -6.11
C LYS A 39 -8.33 -8.72 -5.77
N LYS A 40 -8.26 -9.93 -5.20
CA LYS A 40 -7.00 -10.53 -4.73
C LYS A 40 -5.96 -10.73 -5.85
N ILE A 41 -6.42 -11.13 -7.03
CA ILE A 41 -5.54 -11.27 -8.22
C ILE A 41 -4.99 -9.90 -8.64
N GLN A 42 -5.84 -8.88 -8.62
CA GLN A 42 -5.47 -7.50 -8.98
C GLN A 42 -4.52 -6.87 -7.96
N VAL A 43 -4.63 -7.23 -6.68
CA VAL A 43 -3.72 -6.75 -5.63
C VAL A 43 -2.27 -7.19 -5.89
N LYS A 44 -2.05 -8.42 -6.38
CA LYS A 44 -0.69 -8.86 -6.76
C LYS A 44 -0.12 -8.00 -7.89
N SER A 45 -0.91 -7.76 -8.94
CA SER A 45 -0.51 -6.88 -10.04
C SER A 45 -0.19 -5.46 -9.54
N SER A 46 -1.03 -4.90 -8.66
CA SER A 46 -0.75 -3.59 -8.05
C SER A 46 0.52 -3.60 -7.20
N LEU A 47 0.83 -4.68 -6.47
CA LEU A 47 2.08 -4.79 -5.72
C LEU A 47 3.29 -4.77 -6.65
N GLU A 48 3.25 -5.53 -7.74
CA GLU A 48 4.30 -5.53 -8.77
C GLU A 48 4.50 -4.14 -9.38
N ASP A 49 3.42 -3.46 -9.72
CA ASP A 49 3.47 -2.08 -10.23
C ASP A 49 4.05 -1.12 -9.18
N LEU A 50 3.63 -1.21 -7.92
CA LEU A 50 4.15 -0.36 -6.84
C LEU A 50 5.64 -0.60 -6.57
N ILE A 51 6.13 -1.84 -6.72
CA ILE A 51 7.57 -2.16 -6.65
C ILE A 51 8.30 -1.53 -7.82
N LYS A 52 7.82 -1.78 -9.04
CA LYS A 52 8.43 -1.27 -10.27
C LYS A 52 8.54 0.26 -10.28
N ASN A 53 7.57 0.94 -9.68
CA ASN A 53 7.53 2.39 -9.56
C ASN A 53 8.20 2.93 -8.27
N GLY A 54 8.81 2.07 -7.45
CA GLY A 54 9.64 2.47 -6.32
C GLY A 54 8.88 2.96 -5.08
N TYR A 55 7.58 2.68 -4.95
CA TYR A 55 6.80 3.01 -3.76
C TYR A 55 6.99 1.99 -2.64
N ILE A 56 7.20 0.72 -3.00
CA ILE A 56 7.40 -0.36 -2.04
C ILE A 56 8.62 -1.18 -2.43
N VAL A 57 9.20 -1.85 -1.44
CA VAL A 57 10.34 -2.75 -1.59
C VAL A 57 9.90 -4.12 -1.15
N TYR A 58 10.17 -5.13 -2.00
CA TYR A 58 9.97 -6.52 -1.64
C TYR A 58 11.23 -7.09 -0.98
N LEU A 59 11.04 -7.77 0.15
CA LEU A 59 12.08 -8.43 0.93
C LEU A 59 11.97 -9.95 0.69
N PRO A 60 12.72 -10.51 -0.28
CA PRO A 60 12.53 -11.90 -0.73
C PRO A 60 12.80 -12.93 0.37
N ASN A 61 13.77 -12.65 1.25
CA ASN A 61 14.13 -13.56 2.35
C ASN A 61 13.05 -13.63 3.45
N GLU A 62 12.19 -12.63 3.54
CA GLU A 62 11.12 -12.57 4.55
C GLU A 62 9.73 -12.78 3.96
N ASN A 63 9.60 -12.79 2.63
CA ASN A 63 8.32 -12.77 1.92
C ASN A 63 7.40 -11.63 2.40
N LYS A 64 7.98 -10.42 2.51
CA LYS A 64 7.28 -9.21 3.00
C LYS A 64 7.53 -8.01 2.10
N TYR A 65 6.64 -7.04 2.22
CA TYR A 65 6.73 -5.74 1.59
C TYR A 65 6.97 -4.65 2.63
N LYS A 66 7.76 -3.66 2.25
CA LYS A 66 8.14 -2.51 3.07
C LYS A 66 7.97 -1.23 2.27
N PHE A 67 7.69 -0.12 2.93
CA PHE A 67 7.64 1.17 2.24
C PHE A 67 9.04 1.63 1.82
N SER A 68 9.12 2.26 0.65
CA SER A 68 10.16 3.26 0.41
C SER A 68 9.76 4.58 1.07
N LYS A 69 10.72 5.51 1.22
CA LYS A 69 10.42 6.86 1.71
C LYS A 69 9.30 7.53 0.90
N ALA A 70 9.41 7.47 -0.44
CA ALA A 70 8.41 8.02 -1.36
C ALA A 70 7.04 7.33 -1.22
N GLY A 71 7.01 6.01 -1.03
CA GLY A 71 5.77 5.27 -0.78
C GLY A 71 5.05 5.68 0.48
N LEU A 72 5.79 5.85 1.58
CA LEU A 72 5.20 6.27 2.85
C LEU A 72 4.65 7.71 2.77
N GLU A 73 5.41 8.63 2.17
CA GLU A 73 4.97 10.01 1.96
C GLU A 73 3.70 10.05 1.10
N THR A 74 3.67 9.26 0.02
CA THR A 74 2.50 9.17 -0.88
C THR A 74 1.29 8.57 -0.17
N ALA A 75 1.46 7.47 0.57
CA ALA A 75 0.38 6.85 1.34
C ALA A 75 -0.21 7.82 2.38
N SER A 76 0.64 8.60 3.04
CA SER A 76 0.23 9.63 4.01
C SER A 76 -0.55 10.76 3.35
N GLN A 77 -0.11 11.23 2.18
CA GLN A 77 -0.85 12.23 1.41
C GLN A 77 -2.22 11.73 0.98
N VAL A 78 -2.31 10.49 0.48
CA VAL A 78 -3.58 9.85 0.11
C VAL A 78 -4.52 9.77 1.31
N LEU A 79 -4.01 9.39 2.49
CA LEU A 79 -4.80 9.35 3.72
C LEU A 79 -5.35 10.74 4.08
N HIS A 80 -4.51 11.78 4.04
CA HIS A 80 -4.94 13.15 4.33
C HIS A 80 -5.98 13.67 3.33
N GLN A 81 -5.84 13.36 2.04
CA GLN A 81 -6.81 13.74 1.01
C GLN A 81 -8.16 13.05 1.25
N GLY A 82 -8.15 11.75 1.56
CA GLY A 82 -9.36 11.01 1.91
C GLY A 82 -10.04 11.54 3.18
N ALA A 83 -9.26 11.85 4.23
CA ALA A 83 -9.77 12.40 5.48
C ALA A 83 -10.41 13.79 5.29
N LYS A 84 -9.81 14.64 4.44
CA LYS A 84 -10.37 15.96 4.13
C LYS A 84 -11.75 15.86 3.46
N LEU A 85 -11.93 14.88 2.57
CA LEU A 85 -13.23 14.62 1.93
C LEU A 85 -14.29 14.12 2.93
N TRP A 86 -13.89 13.42 3.98
CA TRP A 86 -14.81 12.98 5.05
C TRP A 86 -15.25 14.13 5.96
N TYR A 87 -14.34 15.05 6.28
CA TYR A 87 -14.63 16.18 7.18
C TYR A 87 -15.50 17.27 6.55
N MET A 88 -15.54 17.35 5.22
CA MET A 88 -16.36 18.30 4.48
C MET A 88 -17.79 17.81 4.20
N ARG A 89 -18.17 16.65 4.75
CA ARG A 89 -19.44 15.97 4.49
C ARG A 89 -20.43 16.15 5.63
#